data_AF-A0A1Y3AP48-F1
#
_entry.id   AF-A0A1Y3AP48-F1
#
_cell.length_a   1.000
_cell.length_b   1.000
_cell.length_c   1.000
_cell.angle_alpha   90.00
_cell.angle_beta   90.00
_cell.angle_gamma   90.00
#
_symmetry.space_group_name_H-M   'P 1'
#
loop_
_entity.id
_entity.type
_entity.pdbx_description
1 polymer ?
#
loop_
_entity_poly.entity_id
_entity_poly.type
_entity_poly.pdbx_seq_one_letter_code
_entity_poly.pdbx_strand_id
1 'polypeptide(L)'
;MDYLFQVPSAKNRPWKSYFDFIVVDARKPLFFDEGTILRQVDVNTGALQIGTPTGPFEPGHVYSGGCCDVFTELIGAKGKDVLYIGDHIYGDILKSKKRRGWRTFLVVPELQKELDIWMNKRLLFERLNELDVKLGDMYVNMDSSSRDKPDIKDVRNQIRETIHELDMSYGILGSIFRCGSRQTHFANQLCRFADLYSSTFLNLKYYPFSYMFRAPPMLVSEIE
;
A
#
# COMPACT_ATOMS: atom_id res chain seq x y z
N MET A 1 -4.40 6.47 21.04
CA MET A 1 -5.52 7.09 20.31
C MET A 1 -5.94 8.42 20.90
N ASP A 2 -6.07 8.57 22.23
CA ASP A 2 -6.46 9.84 22.85
C ASP A 2 -5.65 11.04 22.37
N TYR A 3 -4.31 10.91 22.32
CA TYR A 3 -3.43 11.95 21.77
C TYR A 3 -3.83 12.45 20.37
N LEU A 4 -4.20 11.54 19.45
CA LEU A 4 -4.57 11.91 18.08
C LEU A 4 -5.90 12.69 18.01
N PHE A 5 -6.77 12.52 19.00
CA PHE A 5 -8.08 13.16 19.09
C PHE A 5 -8.11 14.34 20.07
N GLN A 6 -6.98 14.68 20.70
CA GLN A 6 -6.80 15.89 21.53
C GLN A 6 -6.62 17.13 20.64
N VAL A 7 -7.58 17.37 19.76
CA VAL A 7 -7.61 18.52 18.86
C VAL A 7 -8.88 19.35 19.11
N PRO A 8 -8.82 20.70 19.02
CA PRO A 8 -9.98 21.54 19.30
C PRO A 8 -11.22 21.20 18.45
N SER A 9 -11.00 20.74 17.20
CA SER A 9 -12.05 20.33 16.27
C SER A 9 -12.84 19.10 16.73
N ALA A 10 -12.24 18.24 17.56
CA ALA A 10 -12.90 17.04 18.09
C ALA A 10 -13.89 17.37 19.22
N LYS A 11 -13.91 18.59 19.75
CA LYS A 11 -14.83 19.06 20.81
C LYS A 11 -14.91 18.11 22.01
N ASN A 12 -13.78 17.58 22.45
CA ASN A 12 -13.67 16.59 23.54
C ASN A 12 -14.48 15.29 23.32
N ARG A 13 -14.89 14.99 22.08
CA ARG A 13 -15.54 13.71 21.74
C ARG A 13 -14.52 12.57 21.92
N PRO A 14 -14.82 11.53 22.72
CA PRO A 14 -13.89 10.42 22.93
C PRO A 14 -13.67 9.66 21.62
N TRP A 15 -12.41 9.28 21.34
CA TRP A 15 -12.04 8.62 20.08
C TRP A 15 -12.83 7.33 19.83
N LYS A 16 -13.18 6.60 20.89
CA LYS A 16 -13.93 5.34 20.80
C LYS A 16 -15.28 5.52 20.11
N SER A 17 -15.90 6.69 20.24
CA SER A 17 -17.19 6.99 19.62
C SER A 17 -17.13 7.22 18.10
N TYR A 18 -15.93 7.26 17.50
CA TYR A 18 -15.74 7.30 16.05
C TYR A 18 -15.69 5.91 15.42
N PHE A 19 -15.72 4.85 16.23
CA PHE A 19 -15.63 3.47 15.80
C PHE A 19 -16.84 2.71 16.33
N ASP A 20 -17.59 2.06 15.43
CA ASP A 20 -18.67 1.15 15.83
C ASP A 20 -18.11 -0.09 16.55
N PHE A 21 -16.94 -0.55 16.09
CA PHE A 21 -16.25 -1.72 16.62
C PHE A 21 -14.76 -1.44 16.81
N ILE A 22 -14.21 -1.89 17.94
CA ILE A 22 -12.79 -1.73 18.29
C ILE A 22 -12.20 -3.10 18.57
N VAL A 23 -11.21 -3.49 17.76
CA VAL A 23 -10.45 -4.73 17.94
C VAL A 23 -8.97 -4.38 18.16
N VAL A 24 -8.41 -4.91 19.24
CA VAL A 24 -6.99 -4.83 19.61
C VAL A 24 -6.36 -6.22 19.53
N ASP A 25 -5.04 -6.31 19.62
CA ASP A 25 -4.29 -7.57 19.61
C ASP A 25 -4.66 -8.53 18.46
N ALA A 26 -5.01 -7.99 17.29
CA ALA A 26 -5.45 -8.79 16.15
C ALA A 26 -4.39 -9.82 15.68
N ARG A 27 -3.11 -9.63 16.03
CA ARG A 27 -1.98 -10.50 15.61
C ARG A 27 -1.90 -10.71 14.11
N LYS A 28 -2.05 -9.65 13.32
CA LYS A 28 -1.87 -9.69 11.86
C LYS A 28 -0.48 -10.26 11.51
N PRO A 29 -0.35 -11.18 10.53
CA PRO A 29 -1.36 -11.62 9.56
C PRO A 29 -2.28 -12.76 10.04
N LEU A 30 -2.06 -13.33 11.23
CA LEU A 30 -2.83 -14.47 11.75
C LEU A 30 -4.34 -14.18 11.78
N PHE A 31 -4.71 -12.93 12.05
CA PHE A 31 -6.09 -12.43 11.98
C PHE A 31 -6.82 -12.80 10.69
N PHE A 32 -6.12 -12.76 9.55
CA PHE A 32 -6.67 -13.05 8.23
C PHE A 32 -6.57 -14.54 7.85
N ASP A 33 -6.19 -15.38 8.82
CA ASP A 33 -6.13 -16.85 8.73
C ASP A 33 -7.07 -17.47 9.77
N GLU A 34 -6.58 -18.43 10.55
CA GLU A 34 -7.24 -19.03 11.72
C GLU A 34 -7.52 -18.03 12.86
N GLY A 35 -6.74 -16.96 12.97
CA GLY A 35 -6.86 -15.96 14.04
C GLY A 35 -6.58 -16.51 15.44
N THR A 36 -7.17 -15.88 16.44
CA THR A 36 -7.09 -16.30 17.84
C THR A 36 -8.46 -16.31 18.50
N ILE A 37 -8.54 -16.80 19.74
CA ILE A 37 -9.75 -16.69 20.55
C ILE A 37 -10.10 -15.21 20.73
N LEU A 38 -11.31 -14.84 20.36
CA LEU A 38 -11.88 -13.52 20.60
C LEU A 38 -12.16 -13.35 22.10
N ARG A 39 -11.71 -12.24 22.68
CA ARG A 39 -11.97 -11.89 24.08
C ARG A 39 -12.48 -10.46 24.20
N GLN A 40 -13.22 -10.17 25.26
CA GLN A 40 -13.63 -8.82 25.60
C GLN A 40 -12.61 -8.18 26.53
N VAL A 41 -12.29 -6.91 26.31
CA VAL A 41 -11.40 -6.12 27.14
C VAL A 41 -12.23 -5.32 28.14
N ASP A 42 -11.91 -5.41 29.42
CA ASP A 42 -12.37 -4.46 30.41
C ASP A 42 -11.63 -3.13 30.20
N VAL A 43 -12.39 -2.11 29.81
CA VAL A 43 -11.86 -0.80 29.42
C VAL A 43 -11.27 -0.03 30.60
N ASN A 44 -11.67 -0.35 31.83
CA ASN A 44 -11.18 0.32 33.03
C ASN A 44 -9.86 -0.27 33.52
N THR A 45 -9.74 -1.61 33.47
CA THR A 45 -8.56 -2.32 33.97
C THR A 45 -7.57 -2.68 32.88
N GLY A 46 -7.98 -2.69 31.61
CA GLY A 46 -7.22 -3.22 30.48
C GLY A 46 -7.12 -4.75 30.46
N ALA A 47 -7.75 -5.45 31.41
CA ALA A 47 -7.68 -6.90 31.51
C ALA A 47 -8.62 -7.57 30.49
N LEU A 48 -8.23 -8.77 30.04
CA LEU A 48 -9.09 -9.62 29.22
C LEU A 48 -10.09 -10.34 30.12
N GLN A 49 -11.37 -10.20 29.82
CA GLN A 49 -12.41 -10.96 30.48
C GLN A 49 -12.23 -12.46 30.22
N ILE A 50 -12.58 -13.26 31.22
CA ILE A 50 -12.47 -14.71 31.14
C ILE A 50 -13.62 -15.25 30.28
N GLY A 51 -13.27 -16.01 29.25
CA GLY A 51 -14.23 -16.61 28.33
C GLY A 51 -14.26 -15.95 26.95
N THR A 52 -14.98 -16.59 26.04
CA THR A 52 -15.25 -16.04 24.70
C THR A 52 -16.56 -15.24 24.78
N PRO A 53 -16.63 -14.02 24.23
CA PRO A 53 -17.87 -13.26 24.18
C PRO A 53 -18.91 -14.06 23.38
N THR A 54 -20.03 -14.39 24.00
CA THR A 54 -21.13 -15.13 23.37
C THR A 54 -22.25 -14.21 22.87
N GLY A 55 -22.13 -12.89 23.11
CA GLY A 55 -23.09 -11.87 22.69
C GLY A 55 -22.70 -11.15 21.39
N PRO A 56 -23.64 -10.39 20.79
CA PRO A 56 -23.34 -9.54 19.64
C PRO A 56 -22.31 -8.46 20.01
N PHE A 57 -21.63 -7.90 19.01
CA PHE A 57 -20.80 -6.73 19.24
C PHE A 57 -21.66 -5.52 19.56
N GLU A 58 -21.41 -4.94 20.72
CA GLU A 58 -22.13 -3.76 21.22
C GLU A 58 -21.23 -2.52 21.12
N PRO A 59 -21.75 -1.38 20.64
CA PRO A 59 -21.00 -0.13 20.58
C PRO A 59 -20.37 0.23 21.93
N GLY A 60 -19.11 0.65 21.90
CA GLY A 60 -18.36 1.06 23.10
C GLY A 60 -17.57 -0.07 23.78
N HIS A 61 -17.77 -1.32 23.38
CA HIS A 61 -16.91 -2.43 23.80
C HIS A 61 -15.61 -2.49 23.00
N VAL A 62 -14.60 -3.07 23.62
CA VAL A 62 -13.28 -3.32 23.02
C VAL A 62 -13.03 -4.82 23.04
N TYR A 63 -12.59 -5.35 21.91
CA TYR A 63 -12.34 -6.77 21.74
C TYR A 63 -10.85 -7.01 21.46
N SER A 64 -10.34 -8.17 21.86
CA SER A 64 -8.95 -8.57 21.68
C SER A 64 -8.88 -9.88 20.90
N GLY A 65 -8.00 -9.93 19.90
CA GLY A 65 -7.80 -11.12 19.07
C GLY A 65 -8.90 -11.35 18.06
N GLY A 66 -9.37 -12.61 17.98
CA GLY A 66 -10.37 -13.03 17.00
C GLY A 66 -9.77 -13.35 15.64
N CYS A 67 -10.67 -13.52 14.66
CA CYS A 67 -10.31 -13.68 13.26
C CYS A 67 -11.21 -12.82 12.37
N CYS A 68 -10.76 -12.57 11.15
CA CYS A 68 -11.44 -11.78 10.14
C CYS A 68 -12.84 -12.36 9.82
N ASP A 69 -13.03 -13.67 9.87
CA ASP A 69 -14.33 -14.31 9.57
C ASP A 69 -15.38 -14.00 10.62
N VAL A 70 -15.04 -14.23 11.88
CA VAL A 70 -15.90 -13.88 13.01
C VAL A 70 -16.22 -12.39 12.97
N PHE A 71 -15.24 -11.54 12.68
CA PHE A 71 -15.47 -10.11 12.56
C PHE A 71 -16.40 -9.76 11.40
N THR A 72 -16.21 -10.35 10.22
CA THR A 72 -17.01 -10.09 9.00
C THR A 72 -18.46 -10.54 9.17
N GLU A 73 -18.68 -11.70 9.79
CA GLU A 73 -20.01 -12.22 10.10
C GLU A 73 -20.74 -11.30 11.10
N LEU A 74 -20.04 -10.86 12.14
CA LEU A 74 -20.62 -9.99 13.17
C LEU A 74 -20.97 -8.59 12.66
N ILE A 75 -20.17 -8.00 11.77
CA ILE A 75 -20.49 -6.69 11.17
C ILE A 75 -21.54 -6.79 10.05
N GLY A 76 -21.87 -8.00 9.58
CA GLY A 76 -22.83 -8.21 8.50
C GLY A 76 -22.39 -7.68 7.12
N ALA A 77 -21.09 -7.48 6.91
CA ALA A 77 -20.53 -6.99 5.65
C ALA A 77 -19.96 -8.13 4.80
N LYS A 78 -19.99 -8.01 3.47
CA LYS A 78 -19.28 -8.95 2.57
C LYS A 78 -17.94 -8.37 2.19
N GLY A 79 -17.03 -9.20 1.67
CA GLY A 79 -15.65 -8.78 1.43
C GLY A 79 -15.52 -7.48 0.61
N LYS A 80 -16.29 -7.33 -0.47
CA LYS A 80 -16.24 -6.13 -1.33
C LYS A 80 -16.85 -4.87 -0.69
N ASP A 81 -17.59 -5.01 0.40
CA ASP A 81 -18.22 -3.91 1.14
C ASP A 81 -17.22 -3.28 2.12
N VAL A 82 -16.08 -3.93 2.38
CA VAL A 82 -15.06 -3.50 3.34
C VAL A 82 -13.87 -2.89 2.60
N LEU A 83 -13.51 -1.66 2.99
CA LEU A 83 -12.23 -1.03 2.64
C LEU A 83 -11.29 -1.07 3.85
N TYR A 84 -10.27 -1.92 3.79
CA TYR A 84 -9.25 -2.03 4.83
C TYR A 84 -8.09 -1.07 4.58
N ILE A 85 -7.81 -0.21 5.55
CA ILE A 85 -6.75 0.80 5.47
C ILE A 85 -5.60 0.38 6.41
N GLY A 86 -4.39 0.28 5.88
CA GLY A 86 -3.21 -0.08 6.65
C GLY A 86 -1.91 0.34 5.96
N ASP A 87 -0.79 0.19 6.64
CA ASP A 87 0.55 0.56 6.18
C ASP A 87 1.43 -0.67 5.90
N HIS A 88 1.10 -1.82 6.49
CA HIS A 88 1.92 -3.02 6.34
C HIS A 88 1.50 -3.88 5.13
N ILE A 89 2.17 -3.70 3.99
CA ILE A 89 1.82 -4.33 2.71
C ILE A 89 1.56 -5.85 2.79
N TYR A 90 2.35 -6.60 3.57
CA TYR A 90 2.18 -8.04 3.69
C TYR A 90 1.05 -8.43 4.65
N GLY A 91 1.09 -7.86 5.86
CA GLY A 91 0.17 -8.23 6.94
C GLY A 91 -1.24 -7.72 6.74
N ASP A 92 -1.38 -6.56 6.10
CA ASP A 92 -2.64 -5.82 6.00
C ASP A 92 -3.29 -5.97 4.64
N ILE A 93 -2.51 -5.88 3.55
CA ILE A 93 -3.05 -5.78 2.19
C ILE A 93 -3.05 -7.14 1.50
N LEU A 94 -1.90 -7.83 1.46
CA LEU A 94 -1.74 -9.06 0.69
C LEU A 94 -2.66 -10.18 1.19
N LYS A 95 -2.76 -10.34 2.52
CA LYS A 95 -3.56 -11.40 3.14
C LYS A 95 -5.06 -11.10 3.12
N SER A 96 -5.48 -9.86 3.36
CA SER A 96 -6.89 -9.46 3.31
C SER A 96 -7.46 -9.61 1.89
N LYS A 97 -6.73 -9.17 0.87
CA LYS A 97 -7.16 -9.27 -0.53
C LYS A 97 -7.20 -10.71 -1.04
N LYS A 98 -6.12 -11.49 -0.86
CA LYS A 98 -6.03 -12.85 -1.42
C LYS A 98 -7.04 -13.82 -0.83
N ARG A 99 -7.36 -13.71 0.46
CA ARG A 99 -8.19 -14.71 1.15
C ARG A 99 -9.65 -14.32 1.24
N ARG A 100 -9.97 -13.03 1.40
CA ARG A 100 -11.33 -12.58 1.73
C ARG A 100 -11.92 -11.59 0.73
N GLY A 101 -11.12 -11.15 -0.25
CA GLY A 101 -11.59 -10.20 -1.27
C GLY A 101 -11.97 -8.83 -0.71
N TRP A 102 -11.41 -8.47 0.45
CA TRP A 102 -11.52 -7.11 0.99
C TRP A 102 -10.89 -6.11 0.03
N ARG A 103 -11.52 -4.93 -0.10
CA ARG A 103 -10.89 -3.81 -0.78
C ARG A 103 -9.80 -3.25 0.11
N THR A 104 -8.72 -2.77 -0.47
CA THR A 104 -7.53 -2.39 0.32
C THR A 104 -6.99 -1.02 -0.04
N PHE A 105 -6.70 -0.21 0.97
CA PHE A 105 -6.01 1.07 0.86
C PHE A 105 -4.67 0.98 1.60
N LEU A 106 -3.56 1.15 0.89
CA LEU A 106 -2.22 1.15 1.47
C LEU A 106 -1.74 2.58 1.74
N VAL A 107 -1.42 2.88 2.99
CA VAL A 107 -0.76 4.13 3.39
C VAL A 107 0.75 3.95 3.26
N VAL A 108 1.40 4.81 2.47
CA VAL A 108 2.87 4.81 2.28
C VAL A 108 3.40 6.19 2.65
N PRO A 109 3.74 6.46 3.92
CA PRO A 109 4.14 7.79 4.39
C PRO A 109 5.29 8.41 3.57
N GLU A 110 6.24 7.58 3.12
CA GLU A 110 7.40 7.96 2.30
C GLU A 110 7.01 8.51 0.92
N LEU A 111 5.80 8.20 0.44
CA LEU A 111 5.32 8.61 -0.88
C LEU A 111 5.37 10.13 -1.07
N GLN A 112 5.15 10.92 -0.02
CA GLN A 112 5.21 12.38 -0.14
C GLN A 112 6.61 12.85 -0.54
N LYS A 113 7.64 12.39 0.19
CA LYS A 113 9.04 12.70 -0.11
C LYS A 113 9.44 12.18 -1.48
N GLU A 114 9.00 10.96 -1.83
CA GLU A 114 9.26 10.34 -3.13
C GLU A 114 8.69 11.17 -4.29
N LEU A 115 7.46 11.68 -4.15
CA LEU A 115 6.83 12.55 -5.14
C LEU A 115 7.58 13.88 -5.28
N ASP A 116 7.98 14.50 -4.16
CA ASP A 116 8.73 15.77 -4.19
C ASP A 116 10.06 15.61 -4.92
N ILE A 117 10.79 14.52 -4.66
CA ILE A 117 12.06 14.23 -5.35
C ILE A 117 11.81 13.90 -6.82
N TRP A 118 10.80 13.09 -7.12
CA TRP A 118 10.44 12.73 -8.50
C TRP A 118 10.12 13.96 -9.35
N MET A 119 9.36 14.91 -8.81
CA MET A 119 9.06 16.17 -9.48
C MET A 119 10.31 17.02 -9.72
N ASN A 120 11.19 17.14 -8.71
CA ASN A 120 12.41 17.95 -8.81
C ASN A 120 13.50 17.33 -9.72
N LYS A 121 13.51 16.00 -9.86
CA LYS A 121 14.50 15.24 -10.63
C LYS A 121 13.95 14.68 -11.94
N ARG A 122 12.83 15.23 -12.43
CA ARG A 122 12.14 14.78 -13.65
C ARG A 122 13.07 14.67 -14.86
N LEU A 123 13.99 15.63 -15.01
CA LEU A 123 14.97 15.64 -16.11
C LEU A 123 15.90 14.41 -16.11
N LEU A 124 16.27 13.89 -14.93
CA LEU A 124 17.09 12.67 -14.84
C LEU A 124 16.28 11.44 -15.26
N PHE A 125 14.99 11.40 -14.94
CA PHE A 125 14.09 10.35 -15.41
C PHE A 125 13.89 10.38 -16.92
N GLU A 126 13.67 11.56 -17.49
CA GLU A 126 13.55 11.77 -18.95
C GLU A 126 14.84 11.32 -19.65
N ARG A 127 16.00 11.75 -19.16
CA ARG A 127 17.31 11.31 -19.68
C ARG A 127 17.49 9.78 -19.60
N LEU A 128 17.10 9.16 -18.49
CA LEU A 128 17.20 7.71 -18.35
C LEU A 128 16.32 6.97 -19.37
N ASN A 129 15.09 7.45 -19.58
CA ASN A 129 14.19 6.91 -20.61
C ASN A 129 14.76 7.09 -22.02
N GLU A 130 15.32 8.26 -22.34
CA GLU A 130 15.97 8.50 -23.64
C GLU A 130 17.14 7.55 -23.89
N LEU A 131 17.95 7.28 -22.87
CA LEU A 131 19.05 6.34 -22.95
C LEU A 131 18.57 4.89 -23.13
N ASP A 132 17.48 4.49 -22.46
CA ASP A 132 16.86 3.17 -22.62
C ASP A 132 16.27 3.00 -24.03
N VAL A 133 15.61 4.04 -24.59
CA VAL A 133 15.13 4.05 -25.99
C VAL A 133 16.29 3.95 -26.97
N LYS A 134 17.33 4.78 -26.79
CA LYS A 134 18.53 4.74 -27.63
C LYS A 134 19.20 3.38 -27.61
N LEU A 135 19.25 2.72 -26.45
CA LEU A 135 19.78 1.36 -26.34
C LEU A 135 18.90 0.37 -27.12
N GLY A 136 17.58 0.51 -27.05
CA GLY A 136 16.63 -0.29 -27.84
C GLY A 136 16.81 -0.13 -29.35
N ASP A 137 16.94 1.11 -29.82
CA ASP A 137 17.13 1.43 -31.25
C ASP A 137 18.40 0.80 -31.85
N MET A 138 19.46 0.65 -31.05
CA MET A 138 20.67 -0.04 -31.49
C MET A 138 20.46 -1.53 -31.78
N TYR A 139 19.44 -2.15 -31.18
CA TYR A 139 19.10 -3.56 -31.36
C TYR A 139 17.90 -3.80 -32.29
N VAL A 140 17.13 -2.77 -32.65
CA VAL A 140 15.82 -2.93 -33.32
C VAL A 140 15.89 -3.66 -34.66
N ASN A 141 16.97 -3.47 -35.42
CA ASN A 141 17.17 -4.07 -36.74
C ASN A 141 18.11 -5.29 -36.70
N MET A 142 18.42 -5.81 -35.51
CA MET A 142 19.28 -6.98 -35.34
C MET A 142 18.44 -8.23 -35.16
N ASP A 143 18.62 -9.18 -36.05
CA ASP A 143 17.96 -10.49 -36.01
C ASP A 143 18.95 -11.58 -35.54
N SER A 144 18.48 -12.84 -35.48
CA SER A 144 19.34 -13.97 -35.09
C SER A 144 20.44 -14.30 -36.11
N SER A 145 20.41 -13.71 -37.30
CA SER A 145 21.43 -13.91 -38.34
C SER A 145 22.55 -12.85 -38.28
N SER A 146 22.33 -11.76 -37.56
CA SER A 146 23.26 -10.66 -37.36
C SER A 146 24.50 -11.11 -36.57
N ARG A 147 25.69 -10.95 -37.17
CA ARG A 147 26.98 -11.28 -36.55
C ARG A 147 27.66 -10.10 -35.89
N ASP A 148 27.21 -8.88 -36.21
CA ASP A 148 27.76 -7.64 -35.69
C ASP A 148 27.15 -7.29 -34.34
N LYS A 149 28.00 -7.02 -33.35
CA LYS A 149 27.58 -6.61 -32.01
C LYS A 149 27.71 -5.09 -31.91
N PRO A 150 26.63 -4.35 -31.58
CA PRO A 150 26.69 -2.91 -31.42
C PRO A 150 27.57 -2.57 -30.21
N ASP A 151 28.38 -1.51 -30.32
CA ASP A 151 29.11 -1.00 -29.16
C ASP A 151 28.19 -0.16 -28.27
N ILE A 152 27.80 -0.76 -27.15
CA ILE A 152 26.88 -0.16 -26.18
C ILE A 152 27.61 0.39 -24.95
N LYS A 153 28.95 0.40 -24.92
CA LYS A 153 29.72 0.76 -23.71
C LYS A 153 29.39 2.17 -23.24
N ASP A 154 29.36 3.14 -24.14
CA ASP A 154 29.10 4.54 -23.81
C ASP A 154 27.68 4.75 -23.28
N VAL A 155 26.68 4.18 -23.97
CA VAL A 155 25.28 4.26 -23.55
C VAL A 155 25.09 3.58 -22.18
N ARG A 156 25.68 2.40 -21.97
CA ARG A 156 25.63 1.71 -20.68
C ARG A 156 26.28 2.49 -19.55
N ASN A 157 27.40 3.17 -19.81
CA ASN A 157 28.06 3.99 -18.79
C ASN A 157 27.20 5.19 -18.43
N GLN A 158 26.62 5.88 -19.42
CA GLN A 158 25.69 7.00 -19.18
C GLN A 158 24.44 6.56 -18.41
N ILE A 159 23.89 5.39 -18.71
CA ILE A 159 22.78 4.80 -17.93
C ILE A 159 23.21 4.60 -16.49
N ARG A 160 24.37 3.98 -16.24
CA ARG A 160 24.85 3.71 -14.88
C ARG A 160 25.06 4.99 -14.07
N GLU A 161 25.66 6.01 -14.69
CA GLU A 161 25.87 7.32 -14.05
C GLU A 161 24.55 8.01 -13.72
N THR A 162 23.61 8.01 -14.67
CA THR A 162 22.29 8.63 -14.48
C THR A 162 21.50 7.91 -13.39
N ILE A 163 21.53 6.57 -13.37
CA ILE A 163 20.90 5.77 -12.30
C ILE A 163 21.52 6.11 -10.95
N HIS A 164 22.85 6.21 -10.87
CA HIS A 164 23.52 6.51 -9.61
C HIS A 164 23.15 7.90 -9.09
N GLU A 165 23.19 8.93 -9.94
CA GLU A 165 22.78 10.29 -9.58
C GLU A 165 21.32 10.36 -9.12
N LEU A 166 20.45 9.62 -9.82
CA LEU A 166 19.04 9.54 -9.49
C LEU A 166 18.83 8.86 -8.12
N ASP A 167 19.39 7.68 -7.90
CA ASP A 167 19.20 6.93 -6.66
C ASP A 167 19.76 7.71 -5.46
N MET A 168 20.92 8.38 -5.61
CA MET A 168 21.49 9.24 -4.57
C MET A 168 20.61 10.43 -4.20
N SER A 169 19.71 10.86 -5.09
CA SER A 169 18.74 11.92 -4.77
C SER A 169 17.68 11.47 -3.77
N TYR A 170 17.39 10.17 -3.66
CA TYR A 170 16.43 9.60 -2.70
C TYR A 170 17.07 9.23 -1.36
N GLY A 171 18.33 8.81 -1.40
CA GLY A 171 19.16 8.44 -0.25
C GLY A 171 20.16 7.35 -0.62
N ILE A 172 20.92 6.85 0.36
CA ILE A 172 21.97 5.83 0.12
C ILE A 172 21.40 4.54 -0.51
N LEU A 173 20.15 4.18 -0.16
CA LEU A 173 19.48 2.98 -0.68
C LEU A 173 18.57 3.25 -1.88
N GLY A 174 18.58 4.46 -2.44
CA GLY A 174 17.72 4.82 -3.57
C GLY A 174 16.24 4.98 -3.18
N SER A 175 15.38 4.94 -4.20
CA SER A 175 13.93 5.05 -4.04
C SER A 175 13.32 3.74 -3.53
N ILE A 176 12.28 3.84 -2.70
CA ILE A 176 11.49 2.66 -2.28
C ILE A 176 10.78 1.99 -3.47
N PHE A 177 10.51 2.75 -4.55
CA PHE A 177 9.73 2.27 -5.69
C PHE A 177 10.56 1.74 -6.85
N ARG A 178 11.82 2.18 -6.98
CA ARG A 178 12.63 1.88 -8.16
C ARG A 178 14.13 2.01 -7.92
N CYS A 179 14.90 1.35 -8.78
CA CYS A 179 16.32 1.62 -9.00
C CYS A 179 16.47 1.86 -10.50
N GLY A 180 16.72 3.11 -10.89
CA GLY A 180 16.64 3.54 -12.28
C GLY A 180 15.29 3.25 -12.94
N SER A 181 15.30 2.51 -14.06
CA SER A 181 14.10 2.11 -14.81
C SER A 181 13.42 0.85 -14.25
N ARG A 182 14.02 0.18 -13.26
CA ARG A 182 13.50 -1.08 -12.71
C ARG A 182 12.68 -0.82 -11.45
N GLN A 183 11.46 -1.35 -11.40
CA GLN A 183 10.63 -1.31 -10.20
C GLN A 183 11.16 -2.24 -9.10
N THR A 184 11.08 -1.81 -7.85
CA THR A 184 11.44 -2.63 -6.69
C THR A 184 10.38 -3.71 -6.43
N HIS A 185 10.72 -4.66 -5.56
CA HIS A 185 9.73 -5.65 -5.10
C HIS A 185 8.54 -4.99 -4.41
N PHE A 186 8.78 -3.93 -3.63
CA PHE A 186 7.73 -3.16 -2.95
C PHE A 186 6.75 -2.52 -3.94
N ALA A 187 7.25 -1.83 -4.97
CA ALA A 187 6.40 -1.24 -6.01
C ALA A 187 5.53 -2.28 -6.72
N ASN A 188 6.12 -3.42 -7.06
CA ASN A 188 5.39 -4.52 -7.69
C ASN A 188 4.28 -5.09 -6.80
N GLN A 189 4.55 -5.25 -5.50
CA GLN A 189 3.52 -5.68 -4.54
C GLN A 189 2.43 -4.63 -4.39
N LEU A 190 2.79 -3.35 -4.35
CA LEU A 190 1.84 -2.25 -4.20
C LEU A 190 0.86 -2.21 -5.38
N CYS A 191 1.37 -2.20 -6.61
CA CYS A 191 0.54 -2.21 -7.82
C CYS A 191 -0.37 -3.43 -7.93
N ARG A 192 0.08 -4.60 -7.42
CA ARG A 192 -0.68 -5.85 -7.52
C ARG A 192 -1.74 -5.98 -6.43
N PHE A 193 -1.43 -5.57 -5.20
CA PHE A 193 -2.25 -5.88 -4.05
C PHE A 193 -3.05 -4.69 -3.54
N ALA A 194 -2.52 -3.46 -3.55
CA ALA A 194 -3.29 -2.30 -3.10
C ALA A 194 -4.30 -1.88 -4.20
N ASP A 195 -5.58 -1.73 -3.85
CA ASP A 195 -6.58 -1.17 -4.78
C ASP A 195 -6.43 0.35 -4.86
N LEU A 196 -6.10 0.97 -3.72
CA LEU A 196 -5.78 2.39 -3.58
C LEU A 196 -4.52 2.51 -2.74
N TYR A 197 -3.72 3.54 -2.99
CA TYR A 197 -2.60 3.88 -2.14
C TYR A 197 -2.40 5.40 -2.08
N SER A 198 -1.82 5.88 -1.00
CA SER A 198 -1.62 7.32 -0.77
C SER A 198 -0.58 7.55 0.34
N SER A 199 -0.03 8.76 0.44
CA SER A 199 0.85 9.14 1.55
C SER A 199 0.12 9.17 2.89
N THR A 200 -1.17 9.49 2.86
CA THR A 200 -2.05 9.50 4.03
C THR A 200 -3.46 9.05 3.65
N PHE A 201 -4.16 8.39 4.59
CA PHE A 201 -5.57 8.04 4.44
C PHE A 201 -6.48 9.27 4.44
N LEU A 202 -6.01 10.40 4.98
CA LEU A 202 -6.77 11.66 5.00
C LEU A 202 -7.09 12.18 3.60
N ASN A 203 -6.34 11.77 2.58
CA ASN A 203 -6.59 12.18 1.20
C ASN A 203 -7.96 11.71 0.67
N LEU A 204 -8.57 10.69 1.28
CA LEU A 204 -9.94 10.29 0.98
C LEU A 204 -10.96 11.40 1.25
N LYS A 205 -10.67 12.32 2.17
CA LYS A 205 -11.54 13.47 2.49
C LYS A 205 -11.80 14.38 1.28
N TYR A 206 -10.86 14.42 0.34
CA TYR A 206 -10.97 15.28 -0.85
C TYR A 206 -11.83 14.67 -1.95
N TYR A 207 -12.42 13.49 -1.73
CA TYR A 207 -13.28 12.80 -2.68
C TYR A 207 -14.70 12.64 -2.10
N PRO A 208 -15.75 12.73 -2.93
CA PRO A 208 -17.10 12.40 -2.50
C PRO A 208 -17.23 10.89 -2.23
N PHE A 209 -18.14 10.49 -1.33
CA PHE A 209 -18.36 9.07 -1.03
C PHE A 209 -18.91 8.26 -2.21
N SER A 210 -19.49 8.92 -3.22
CA SER A 210 -19.94 8.30 -4.47
C SER A 210 -18.85 8.27 -5.57
N TYR A 211 -17.61 8.62 -5.24
CA TYR A 211 -16.53 8.66 -6.22
C TYR A 211 -16.16 7.26 -6.73
N MET A 212 -16.07 7.12 -8.04
CA MET A 212 -15.62 5.89 -8.68
C MET A 212 -14.15 6.00 -9.09
N PHE A 213 -13.26 5.44 -8.27
CA PHE A 213 -11.84 5.33 -8.61
C PHE A 213 -11.65 4.41 -9.84
N ARG A 214 -10.95 4.91 -10.85
CA ARG A 214 -10.68 4.20 -12.12
C ARG A 214 -9.17 4.07 -12.35
N ALA A 215 -8.75 2.89 -12.78
CA ALA A 215 -7.40 2.66 -13.30
C ALA A 215 -7.52 2.19 -14.76
N PRO A 216 -6.66 2.68 -15.67
CA PRO A 216 -6.63 2.18 -17.04
C PRO A 216 -6.21 0.70 -17.04
N PRO A 217 -6.76 -0.14 -17.94
CA PRO A 217 -6.30 -1.52 -18.08
C PRO A 217 -4.83 -1.51 -18.54
N MET A 218 -3.93 -2.05 -17.72
CA MET A 218 -2.57 -2.35 -18.15
C MET A 218 -2.57 -3.70 -18.88
N LEU A 219 -3.19 -3.74 -20.06
CA LEU A 219 -2.87 -4.75 -21.04
C LEU A 219 -1.72 -4.20 -21.90
N VAL A 220 -0.84 -5.06 -22.37
CA VAL A 220 0.01 -4.71 -23.53
C VAL A 220 -0.98 -4.57 -24.68
N SER A 221 -1.55 -3.39 -24.86
CA SER A 221 -2.44 -3.13 -25.98
C SER A 221 -1.64 -3.30 -27.25
N GLU A 222 -2.19 -4.08 -28.18
CA GLU A 222 -1.74 -4.11 -29.57
C GLU A 222 -1.53 -2.67 -30.04
N ILE A 223 -0.30 -2.41 -30.48
CA ILE A 223 0.07 -1.18 -31.17
C ILE A 223 -0.68 -1.26 -32.50
N GLU A 224 -1.67 -0.38 -32.71
CA GLU A 224 -2.14 -0.03 -34.05
C GLU A 224 -1.13 0.90 -34.73
#